data_AF-A0A2V5S188-F1
#
_entry.id   AF-A0A2V5S188-F1
#
_cell.length_a   1.000
_cell.length_b   1.000
_cell.length_c   1.000
_cell.angle_alpha   90.00
_cell.angle_beta   90.00
_cell.angle_gamma   90.00
#
_symmetry.space_group_name_H-M   'P 1'
#
loop_
_entity.id
_entity.type
_entity.pdbx_description
1 polymer ?
#
loop_
_entity_poly.entity_id
_entity_poly.type
_entity_poly.pdbx_seq_one_letter_code
_entity_poly.pdbx_strand_id
1 'polypeptide(L)'
;RYSGLFGKIKIDNEMVSLAHPRVMRDLLVNIGTIVSEGYVDVLLKRRRLGSVEENFIKQLNTGDLFVLAGRVVRLIDTGANEAFVERADGQLPTVPRWNAAKMPLTSGVARAGRKLRTELAAHLVRKDRQEKPVDWLVENYDLSIANAQAIVEQFRAQMRISEIPVDRKMLIELYRGPDQSHYFFHSLIGRSANDALSRIVAWRVKERIGGNALVTIDDYGFLLTLRRFQEMPLEEWRICFLRNGAEQDLKSALRGSQLVKWQFRGVAQTGLMVPRNLPGRQREVRQLRWSGEVLFRVLQEHEPEHPLLVEAYRQAAHTFLDAQAAYDFLEAVSNFDWKLRELAAVSPFAFPLYASVIKESMMLEDPAAAIDRIYHEMFAQVENVTRAATVS
;
A
#
# COMPACT_ATOMS: atom_id res chain seq x y z
N ARG A 1 -16.07 36.38 3.83
CA ARG A 1 -15.46 36.52 2.47
C ARG A 1 -15.52 35.20 1.68
N TYR A 2 -15.23 34.04 2.31
CA TYR A 2 -15.38 32.71 1.70
C TYR A 2 -16.82 32.39 1.21
N SER A 3 -17.82 32.75 2.02
CA SER A 3 -19.25 32.56 1.73
C SER A 3 -19.73 33.23 0.43
N GLY A 4 -19.14 34.37 0.04
CA GLY A 4 -19.51 35.07 -1.20
C GLY A 4 -18.96 34.43 -2.47
N LEU A 5 -17.89 33.63 -2.36
CA LEU A 5 -17.22 32.95 -3.49
C LEU A 5 -17.60 31.48 -3.60
N PHE A 6 -17.65 30.78 -2.47
CA PHE A 6 -17.87 29.32 -2.39
C PHE A 6 -19.16 28.92 -1.68
N GLY A 7 -19.88 29.87 -1.06
CA GLY A 7 -21.12 29.57 -0.34
C GLY A 7 -22.14 28.88 -1.25
N LYS A 8 -22.59 27.69 -0.82
CA LYS A 8 -23.59 26.89 -1.55
C LYS A 8 -24.97 27.06 -0.96
N ILE A 9 -25.03 27.14 0.36
CA ILE A 9 -26.25 27.29 1.13
C ILE A 9 -26.15 28.52 2.05
N LYS A 10 -27.31 29.11 2.35
CA LYS A 10 -27.51 30.11 3.39
C LYS A 10 -28.46 29.48 4.42
N ILE A 11 -28.12 29.61 5.70
CA ILE A 11 -28.96 29.20 6.82
C ILE A 11 -29.51 30.48 7.45
N ASP A 12 -30.83 30.61 7.54
CA ASP A 12 -31.54 31.76 8.10
C ASP A 12 -32.77 31.27 8.89
N ASN A 13 -32.83 31.51 10.19
CA ASN A 13 -33.88 31.02 11.09
C ASN A 13 -34.23 29.53 10.87
N GLU A 14 -33.22 28.65 10.91
CA GLU A 14 -33.32 27.20 10.64
C GLU A 14 -33.76 26.81 9.21
N MET A 15 -34.10 27.76 8.35
CA MET A 15 -34.34 27.49 6.93
C MET A 15 -33.03 27.46 6.15
N VAL A 16 -32.84 26.36 5.41
CA VAL A 16 -31.73 26.18 4.48
C VAL A 16 -32.19 26.57 3.08
N SER A 17 -31.50 27.53 2.46
CA SER A 17 -31.75 27.99 1.09
C SER A 17 -30.45 28.01 0.28
N LEU A 18 -30.55 28.07 -1.05
CA LEU A 18 -29.37 28.25 -1.90
C LEU A 18 -28.79 29.65 -1.68
N ALA A 19 -27.46 29.73 -1.55
CA ALA A 19 -26.78 31.01 -1.42
C ALA A 19 -26.94 31.89 -2.68
N HIS A 20 -27.09 31.28 -3.86
CA HIS A 20 -27.33 31.97 -5.12
C HIS A 20 -27.97 31.05 -6.16
N PRO A 21 -28.88 31.52 -7.06
CA PRO A 21 -29.49 30.68 -8.11
C PRO A 21 -28.49 30.01 -9.07
N ARG A 22 -27.29 30.58 -9.22
CA ARG A 22 -26.18 29.97 -9.96
C ARG A 22 -25.79 28.59 -9.39
N VAL A 23 -25.84 28.42 -8.06
CA VAL A 23 -25.50 27.15 -7.41
C VAL A 23 -26.39 26.01 -7.91
N MET A 24 -27.67 26.28 -8.16
CA MET A 24 -28.59 25.30 -8.73
C MET A 24 -28.15 24.84 -10.13
N ARG A 25 -27.74 25.78 -10.99
CA ARG A 25 -27.25 25.46 -12.34
C ARG A 25 -25.93 24.70 -12.29
N ASP A 26 -25.01 25.13 -11.44
CA ASP A 26 -23.72 24.46 -11.26
C ASP A 26 -23.94 23.03 -10.73
N LEU A 27 -24.86 22.83 -9.78
CA LEU A 27 -25.25 21.49 -9.29
C LEU A 27 -25.82 20.62 -10.41
N LEU A 28 -26.83 21.09 -11.16
CA LEU A 28 -27.51 20.28 -12.18
C LEU A 28 -26.55 19.80 -13.30
N VAL A 29 -25.54 20.58 -13.64
CA VAL A 29 -24.58 20.25 -14.71
C VAL A 29 -23.39 19.43 -14.19
N ASN A 30 -23.19 19.38 -12.87
CA ASN A 30 -22.08 18.67 -12.22
C ASN A 30 -22.54 17.55 -11.28
N ILE A 31 -23.84 17.24 -11.24
CA ILE A 31 -24.41 16.23 -10.37
C ILE A 31 -23.82 14.85 -10.74
N GLY A 32 -23.33 14.14 -9.73
CA GLY A 32 -22.74 12.82 -9.89
C GLY A 32 -21.50 12.63 -9.02
N THR A 33 -21.27 11.38 -8.61
CA THR A 33 -20.17 10.99 -7.71
C THR A 33 -19.03 10.29 -8.45
N ILE A 34 -19.29 9.74 -9.64
CA ILE A 34 -18.29 9.03 -10.44
C ILE A 34 -17.21 10.02 -10.86
N VAL A 35 -15.97 9.77 -10.43
CA VAL A 35 -14.78 10.47 -10.91
C VAL A 35 -14.15 9.57 -11.98
N SER A 36 -13.84 10.11 -13.16
CA SER A 36 -13.18 9.33 -14.21
C SER A 36 -11.75 9.02 -13.79
N GLU A 37 -11.40 7.74 -13.66
CA GLU A 37 -10.01 7.31 -13.55
C GLU A 37 -9.31 7.55 -14.89
N GLY A 38 -8.19 8.26 -14.85
CA GLY A 38 -7.47 8.66 -16.05
C GLY A 38 -6.01 8.25 -16.07
N TYR A 39 -5.32 8.75 -17.08
CA TYR A 39 -3.86 8.76 -17.12
C TYR A 39 -3.34 10.12 -16.65
N VAL A 40 -2.24 10.08 -15.90
CA VAL A 40 -1.49 11.26 -15.45
C VAL A 40 -0.26 11.40 -16.33
N ASP A 41 -0.07 12.58 -16.92
CA ASP A 41 1.10 12.88 -17.74
C ASP A 41 2.33 13.10 -16.85
N VAL A 42 3.42 12.38 -17.13
CA VAL A 42 4.67 12.52 -16.37
C VAL A 42 5.60 13.48 -17.10
N LEU A 43 5.96 14.58 -16.45
CA LEU A 43 6.78 15.65 -17.00
C LEU A 43 8.14 15.71 -16.34
N LEU A 44 9.19 15.60 -17.16
CA LEU A 44 10.55 15.92 -16.78
C LEU A 44 10.83 17.38 -17.15
N LYS A 45 10.87 18.26 -16.15
CA LYS A 45 10.88 19.72 -16.33
C LYS A 45 9.67 20.19 -17.14
N ARG A 46 9.85 20.51 -18.43
CA ARG A 46 8.78 20.92 -19.36
C ARG A 46 8.49 19.89 -20.46
N ARG A 47 9.18 18.75 -20.44
CA ARG A 47 9.05 17.71 -21.47
C ARG A 47 8.22 16.56 -20.93
N ARG A 48 7.16 16.18 -21.66
CA ARG A 48 6.39 14.96 -21.40
C ARG A 48 7.29 13.74 -21.64
N LEU A 49 7.45 12.92 -20.59
CA LEU A 49 8.24 11.69 -20.61
C LEU A 49 7.36 10.47 -20.91
N GLY A 50 6.09 10.52 -20.51
CA GLY A 50 5.09 9.49 -20.76
C GLY A 50 3.81 9.76 -19.97
N SER A 51 3.00 8.74 -19.79
CA SER A 51 1.82 8.78 -18.93
C SER A 51 1.74 7.50 -18.10
N VAL A 52 1.18 7.60 -16.90
CA VAL A 52 0.91 6.46 -16.01
C VAL A 52 -0.53 6.48 -15.54
N GLU A 53 -1.03 5.35 -15.07
CA GLU A 53 -2.37 5.28 -14.48
C GLU A 53 -2.45 6.13 -13.21
N GLU A 54 -3.60 6.77 -13.00
CA GLU A 54 -3.83 7.61 -11.82
C GLU A 54 -3.65 6.84 -10.51
N ASN A 55 -4.08 5.58 -10.47
CA ASN A 55 -3.97 4.72 -9.28
C ASN A 55 -2.52 4.41 -8.89
N PHE A 56 -1.60 4.40 -9.86
CA PHE A 56 -0.17 4.27 -9.58
C PHE A 56 0.37 5.52 -8.86
N ILE A 57 0.05 6.73 -9.36
CA ILE A 57 0.52 7.97 -8.73
C ILE A 57 -0.08 8.16 -7.33
N LYS A 58 -1.33 7.74 -7.10
CA LYS A 58 -1.98 7.80 -5.77
C LYS A 58 -1.20 7.07 -4.68
N GLN A 59 -0.46 6.03 -5.05
CA GLN A 59 0.32 5.22 -4.11
C GLN A 59 1.66 5.88 -3.72
N LEU A 60 2.13 6.84 -4.53
CA LEU A 60 3.43 7.50 -4.35
C LEU A 60 3.39 8.60 -3.28
N ASN A 61 4.55 8.92 -2.72
CA ASN A 61 4.86 10.12 -1.96
C ASN A 61 5.85 10.98 -2.74
N THR A 62 5.89 12.28 -2.44
CA THR A 62 6.98 13.13 -2.94
C THR A 62 8.33 12.59 -2.47
N GLY A 63 9.27 12.46 -3.41
CA GLY A 63 10.58 11.88 -3.19
C GLY A 63 10.71 10.42 -3.64
N ASP A 64 9.59 9.73 -3.90
CA ASP A 64 9.60 8.35 -4.39
C ASP A 64 10.21 8.23 -5.78
N LEU A 65 10.89 7.11 -6.00
CA LEU A 65 11.58 6.77 -7.23
C LEU A 65 10.79 5.68 -7.96
N PHE A 66 10.50 5.89 -9.24
CA PHE A 66 9.82 4.89 -10.05
C PHE A 66 10.39 4.84 -11.46
N VAL A 67 10.12 3.75 -12.18
CA VAL A 67 10.68 3.53 -13.51
C VAL A 67 9.64 3.84 -14.58
N LEU A 68 9.93 4.84 -15.42
CA LEU A 68 9.11 5.18 -16.59
C LEU A 68 9.97 5.18 -17.85
N ALA A 69 9.50 4.47 -18.89
CA ALA A 69 10.22 4.32 -20.17
C ALA A 69 11.70 3.88 -20.01
N GLY A 70 11.96 2.97 -19.06
CA GLY A 70 13.31 2.43 -18.79
C GLY A 70 14.24 3.37 -18.03
N ARG A 71 13.72 4.47 -17.47
CA ARG A 71 14.49 5.45 -16.69
C ARG A 71 13.93 5.55 -15.29
N VAL A 72 14.81 5.66 -14.31
CA VAL A 72 14.44 5.92 -12.92
C VAL A 72 14.23 7.43 -12.76
N VAL A 73 13.04 7.80 -12.29
CA VAL A 73 12.65 9.18 -12.07
C VAL A 73 12.16 9.37 -10.64
N ARG A 74 12.45 10.53 -10.04
CA ARG A 74 11.96 10.90 -8.71
C ARG A 74 10.74 11.79 -8.83
N LEU A 75 9.66 11.46 -8.11
CA LEU A 75 8.50 12.32 -7.99
C LEU A 75 8.84 13.57 -7.16
N ILE A 76 8.69 14.75 -7.76
CA ILE A 76 8.95 16.03 -7.10
C ILE A 76 7.65 16.69 -6.65
N ASP A 77 6.67 16.74 -7.55
CA ASP A 77 5.36 17.33 -7.26
C ASP A 77 4.31 16.74 -8.19
N THR A 78 3.06 17.08 -7.93
CA THR A 78 1.90 16.53 -8.63
C THR A 78 0.87 17.61 -8.88
N GLY A 79 0.61 17.91 -10.15
CA GLY A 79 -0.49 18.77 -10.57
C GLY A 79 -1.81 17.99 -10.73
N ALA A 80 -2.79 18.64 -11.37
CA ALA A 80 -4.10 18.04 -11.60
C ALA A 80 -4.01 16.75 -12.44
N ASN A 81 -3.48 16.82 -13.66
CA ASN A 81 -3.32 15.66 -14.54
C ASN A 81 -1.84 15.43 -14.90
N GLU A 82 -0.95 15.93 -14.06
CA GLU A 82 0.48 16.01 -14.34
C GLU A 82 1.27 15.56 -13.11
N ALA A 83 2.34 14.80 -13.31
CA ALA A 83 3.30 14.46 -12.27
C ALA A 83 4.66 15.03 -12.69
N PHE A 84 5.24 15.88 -11.85
CA PHE A 84 6.54 16.50 -12.10
C PHE A 84 7.63 15.61 -11.51
N VAL A 85 8.60 15.26 -12.35
CA VAL A 85 9.69 14.38 -11.98
C VAL A 85 11.05 14.97 -12.32
N GLU A 86 12.07 14.49 -11.62
CA GLU A 86 13.49 14.67 -11.98
C GLU A 86 14.16 13.34 -12.31
N ARG A 87 15.33 13.38 -12.94
CA ARG A 87 16.10 12.16 -13.22
C ARG A 87 16.77 11.68 -11.94
N ALA A 88 16.69 10.39 -11.70
CA ALA A 88 17.39 9.73 -10.59
C ALA A 88 18.11 8.48 -11.11
N ASP A 89 18.79 8.63 -12.23
CA ASP A 89 19.52 7.55 -12.92
C ASP A 89 20.50 6.89 -11.94
N GLY A 90 20.52 5.55 -11.92
CA GLY A 90 21.39 4.76 -11.03
C GLY A 90 20.88 4.59 -9.59
N GLN A 91 19.79 5.23 -9.20
CA GLN A 91 19.13 4.95 -7.93
C GLN A 91 18.15 3.78 -8.07
N LEU A 92 18.00 2.99 -7.01
CA LEU A 92 16.97 1.95 -6.96
C LEU A 92 15.60 2.62 -6.82
N PRO A 93 14.59 2.21 -7.61
CA PRO A 93 13.23 2.69 -7.42
C PRO A 93 12.70 2.31 -6.03
N THR A 94 11.78 3.10 -5.50
CA THR A 94 11.13 2.87 -4.21
C THR A 94 9.75 2.25 -4.36
N VAL A 95 9.14 2.30 -5.56
CA VAL A 95 7.78 1.80 -5.80
C VAL A 95 7.73 0.81 -6.96
N PRO A 96 7.28 -0.44 -6.70
CA PRO A 96 7.28 -1.52 -7.68
C PRO A 96 6.27 -1.32 -8.81
N ARG A 97 6.71 -1.58 -10.05
CA ARG A 97 5.86 -1.55 -11.27
C ARG A 97 4.67 -2.52 -11.25
N TRP A 98 4.75 -3.61 -10.49
CA TRP A 98 3.87 -4.79 -10.68
C TRP A 98 2.57 -4.76 -9.88
N ASN A 99 2.43 -3.81 -8.95
CA ASN A 99 1.24 -3.71 -8.10
C ASN A 99 0.04 -3.00 -8.75
N ALA A 100 0.20 -2.39 -9.94
CA ALA A 100 -0.86 -1.62 -10.58
C ALA A 100 -2.00 -2.49 -11.17
N ALA A 101 -1.73 -3.73 -11.59
CA ALA A 101 -2.71 -4.54 -12.35
C ALA A 101 -3.43 -5.63 -11.52
N LYS A 102 -2.93 -6.00 -10.33
CA LYS A 102 -3.52 -7.08 -9.52
C LYS A 102 -4.57 -6.50 -8.57
N MET A 103 -5.83 -6.93 -8.70
CA MET A 103 -6.86 -6.59 -7.71
C MET A 103 -6.43 -7.05 -6.32
N PRO A 104 -6.52 -6.19 -5.29
CA PRO A 104 -6.19 -6.58 -3.92
C PRO A 104 -7.17 -7.64 -3.42
N LEU A 105 -6.69 -8.56 -2.57
CA LEU A 105 -7.60 -9.49 -1.90
C LEU A 105 -8.57 -8.72 -1.01
N THR A 106 -9.87 -8.99 -1.18
CA THR A 106 -10.89 -8.51 -0.25
C THR A 106 -10.67 -9.15 1.13
N SER A 107 -11.16 -8.48 2.18
CA SER A 107 -11.02 -8.94 3.57
C SER A 107 -11.54 -10.37 3.79
N GLY A 108 -12.61 -10.76 3.09
CA GLY A 108 -13.14 -12.13 3.10
C GLY A 108 -12.19 -13.17 2.53
N VAL A 109 -11.58 -12.88 1.37
CA VAL A 109 -10.63 -13.79 0.73
C VAL A 109 -9.31 -13.86 1.51
N ALA A 110 -8.83 -12.74 2.06
CA ALA A 110 -7.67 -12.73 2.95
C ALA A 110 -7.88 -13.62 4.18
N ARG A 111 -9.09 -13.59 4.78
CA ARG A 111 -9.46 -14.46 5.90
C ARG A 111 -9.51 -15.93 5.50
N ALA A 112 -10.05 -16.26 4.32
CA ALA A 112 -10.06 -17.62 3.80
C ALA A 112 -8.62 -18.14 3.57
N GLY A 113 -7.74 -17.32 2.99
CA GLY A 113 -6.32 -17.65 2.82
C GLY A 113 -5.60 -17.87 4.14
N ARG A 114 -5.89 -17.05 5.17
CA ARG A 114 -5.37 -17.24 6.53
C ARG A 114 -5.84 -18.56 7.15
N LYS A 115 -7.14 -18.88 7.00
CA LYS A 115 -7.73 -20.13 7.49
C LYS A 115 -7.05 -21.34 6.83
N LEU A 116 -6.95 -21.34 5.50
CA LEU A 116 -6.24 -22.36 4.73
C LEU A 116 -4.81 -22.55 5.25
N ARG A 117 -4.05 -21.45 5.39
CA ARG A 117 -2.66 -21.51 5.86
C ARG A 117 -2.55 -22.07 7.28
N THR A 118 -3.49 -21.73 8.16
CA THR A 118 -3.54 -22.20 9.55
C THR A 118 -3.87 -23.69 9.63
N GLU A 119 -4.89 -24.13 8.90
CA GLU A 119 -5.31 -25.53 8.85
C GLU A 119 -4.21 -26.41 8.23
N LEU A 120 -3.66 -26.00 7.09
CA LEU A 120 -2.60 -26.75 6.44
C LEU A 120 -1.34 -26.87 7.30
N ALA A 121 -0.96 -25.79 8.00
CA ALA A 121 0.15 -25.85 8.97
C ALA A 121 -0.11 -26.89 10.08
N ALA A 122 -1.35 -26.99 10.58
CA ALA A 122 -1.71 -28.01 11.57
C ALA A 122 -1.66 -29.43 11.00
N HIS A 123 -2.06 -29.64 9.74
CA HIS A 123 -1.91 -30.93 9.04
C HIS A 123 -0.45 -31.33 8.84
N LEU A 124 0.47 -30.37 8.67
CA LEU A 124 1.90 -30.65 8.47
C LEU A 124 2.64 -31.02 9.77
N VAL A 125 2.21 -30.50 10.92
CA VAL A 125 2.89 -30.74 12.21
C VAL A 125 2.39 -32.01 12.91
N ARG A 126 1.12 -32.37 12.75
CA ARG A 126 0.50 -33.52 13.43
C ARG A 126 0.86 -34.84 12.74
N LYS A 127 1.79 -35.59 13.34
CA LYS A 127 2.26 -36.91 12.85
C LYS A 127 1.25 -38.04 13.04
N ASP A 128 0.23 -37.85 13.88
CA ASP A 128 -0.79 -38.83 14.26
C ASP A 128 -2.01 -38.83 13.32
N ARG A 129 -2.10 -37.88 12.39
CA ARG A 129 -3.19 -37.83 11.41
C ARG A 129 -2.97 -38.84 10.30
N GLN A 130 -4.00 -39.65 10.03
CA GLN A 130 -4.00 -40.61 8.92
C GLN A 130 -4.12 -39.95 7.55
N GLU A 131 -4.84 -38.81 7.49
CA GLU A 131 -5.04 -38.05 6.26
C GLU A 131 -3.78 -37.26 5.87
N LYS A 132 -3.30 -37.46 4.64
CA LYS A 132 -2.14 -36.72 4.14
C LYS A 132 -2.53 -35.27 3.80
N PRO A 133 -1.65 -34.28 4.02
CA PRO A 133 -1.94 -32.88 3.69
C PRO A 133 -2.35 -32.61 2.24
N VAL A 134 -1.84 -33.42 1.29
CA VAL A 134 -2.19 -33.32 -0.14
C VAL A 134 -3.64 -33.78 -0.35
N ASP A 135 -4.02 -34.92 0.22
CA ASP A 135 -5.37 -35.50 0.08
C ASP A 135 -6.41 -34.53 0.69
N TRP A 136 -6.11 -33.97 1.87
CA TRP A 136 -6.94 -32.94 2.52
C TRP A 136 -7.20 -31.73 1.61
N LEU A 137 -6.18 -31.22 0.91
CA LEU A 137 -6.32 -30.10 -0.01
C LEU A 137 -7.17 -30.45 -1.24
N VAL A 138 -7.02 -31.66 -1.77
CA VAL A 138 -7.81 -32.14 -2.91
C VAL A 138 -9.28 -32.26 -2.51
N GLU A 139 -9.57 -32.84 -1.35
CA GLU A 139 -10.94 -33.10 -0.88
C GLU A 139 -11.67 -31.84 -0.41
N ASN A 140 -10.99 -30.90 0.27
CA ASN A 140 -11.64 -29.74 0.88
C ASN A 140 -11.65 -28.49 -0.02
N TYR A 141 -10.80 -28.44 -1.05
CA TYR A 141 -10.64 -27.26 -1.92
C TYR A 141 -10.70 -27.61 -3.42
N ASP A 142 -11.07 -28.84 -3.78
CA ASP A 142 -11.20 -29.32 -5.16
C ASP A 142 -9.94 -29.06 -6.03
N LEU A 143 -8.76 -29.13 -5.40
CA LEU A 143 -7.49 -28.88 -6.08
C LEU A 143 -7.04 -30.11 -6.86
N SER A 144 -6.35 -29.90 -7.98
CA SER A 144 -5.61 -30.99 -8.63
C SER A 144 -4.48 -31.48 -7.72
N ILE A 145 -4.15 -32.77 -7.80
CA ILE A 145 -3.06 -33.38 -7.03
C ILE A 145 -1.75 -32.60 -7.20
N ALA A 146 -1.43 -32.19 -8.44
CA ALA A 146 -0.22 -31.43 -8.75
C ALA A 146 -0.19 -30.06 -8.03
N ASN A 147 -1.30 -29.32 -8.01
CA ASN A 147 -1.37 -28.03 -7.32
C ASN A 147 -1.31 -28.21 -5.79
N ALA A 148 -2.00 -29.22 -5.26
CA ALA A 148 -1.96 -29.56 -3.84
C ALA A 148 -0.54 -29.93 -3.39
N GLN A 149 0.19 -30.72 -4.20
CA GLN A 149 1.59 -31.06 -3.95
C GLN A 149 2.48 -29.82 -3.94
N ALA A 150 2.38 -28.94 -4.94
CA ALA A 150 3.16 -27.72 -5.00
C ALA A 150 2.93 -26.80 -3.77
N ILE A 151 1.67 -26.66 -3.34
CA ILE A 151 1.34 -25.89 -2.13
C ILE A 151 1.98 -26.53 -0.88
N VAL A 152 1.84 -27.85 -0.71
CA VAL A 152 2.43 -28.57 0.43
C VAL A 152 3.95 -28.45 0.44
N GLU A 153 4.59 -28.53 -0.72
CA GLU A 153 6.04 -28.37 -0.86
C GLU A 153 6.50 -26.97 -0.51
N GLN A 154 5.77 -25.93 -0.94
CA GLN A 154 6.06 -24.55 -0.55
C GLN A 154 5.99 -24.37 0.98
N PHE A 155 4.97 -24.94 1.64
CA PHE A 155 4.84 -24.89 3.09
C PHE A 155 5.97 -25.65 3.80
N ARG A 156 6.37 -26.82 3.29
CA ARG A 156 7.52 -27.56 3.81
C ARG A 156 8.82 -26.78 3.65
N ALA A 157 9.02 -26.13 2.51
CA ALA A 157 10.18 -25.27 2.27
C ALA A 157 10.20 -24.09 3.26
N GLN A 158 9.06 -23.46 3.53
CA GLN A 158 8.93 -22.43 4.56
C GLN A 158 9.38 -22.96 5.93
N MET A 159 8.88 -24.13 6.34
CA MET A 159 9.19 -24.74 7.63
C MET A 159 10.68 -25.12 7.81
N ARG A 160 11.44 -25.26 6.73
CA ARG A 160 12.88 -25.58 6.79
C ARG A 160 13.71 -24.40 7.29
N ILE A 161 13.31 -23.17 6.96
CA ILE A 161 14.10 -21.95 7.28
C ILE A 161 13.39 -21.05 8.30
N SER A 162 12.06 -21.10 8.39
CA SER A 162 11.26 -20.22 9.23
C SER A 162 9.97 -20.93 9.70
N GLU A 163 9.05 -20.17 10.29
CA GLU A 163 7.72 -20.65 10.69
C GLU A 163 6.68 -20.34 9.62
N ILE A 164 5.60 -21.11 9.59
CA ILE A 164 4.43 -20.76 8.79
C ILE A 164 3.67 -19.64 9.52
N PRO A 165 3.43 -18.48 8.89
CA PRO A 165 2.53 -17.47 9.44
C PRO A 165 1.12 -18.05 9.52
N VAL A 166 0.54 -18.05 10.72
CA VAL A 166 -0.80 -18.59 10.96
C VAL A 166 -1.62 -17.57 11.73
N ASP A 167 -2.90 -17.85 11.92
CA ASP A 167 -3.73 -17.00 12.76
C ASP A 167 -3.19 -16.91 14.19
N ARG A 168 -3.41 -15.75 14.83
CA ARG A 168 -2.92 -15.42 16.19
C ARG A 168 -1.40 -15.50 16.40
N LYS A 169 -0.61 -15.48 15.32
CA LYS A 169 0.85 -15.38 15.35
C LYS A 169 1.30 -14.15 14.58
N MET A 170 2.19 -13.36 15.17
CA MET A 170 2.88 -12.27 14.48
C MET A 170 4.29 -12.74 14.15
N LEU A 171 4.48 -13.22 12.92
CA LEU A 171 5.80 -13.59 12.41
C LEU A 171 6.45 -12.40 11.71
N ILE A 172 7.63 -12.04 12.19
CA ILE A 172 8.54 -11.09 11.56
C ILE A 172 9.78 -11.86 11.13
N GLU A 173 10.13 -11.76 9.85
CA GLU A 173 11.36 -12.35 9.32
C GLU A 173 12.33 -11.23 8.96
N LEU A 174 13.58 -11.36 9.40
CA LEU A 174 14.65 -10.43 9.12
C LEU A 174 15.64 -11.08 8.15
N TYR A 175 15.77 -10.50 6.96
CA TYR A 175 16.84 -10.81 6.04
C TYR A 175 17.78 -9.61 5.90
N ARG A 176 19.07 -9.86 6.07
CA ARG A 176 20.12 -8.83 6.06
C ARG A 176 20.84 -8.84 4.72
N GLY A 177 20.56 -7.84 3.89
CA GLY A 177 21.32 -7.59 2.67
C GLY A 177 22.66 -6.90 2.96
N PRO A 178 23.44 -6.51 1.93
CA PRO A 178 24.73 -5.85 2.12
C PRO A 178 24.63 -4.59 2.99
N ASP A 179 23.74 -3.65 2.62
CA ASP A 179 23.64 -2.33 3.27
C ASP A 179 22.28 -2.07 3.95
N GLN A 180 21.35 -3.02 3.82
CA GLN A 180 19.95 -2.86 4.22
C GLN A 180 19.43 -4.09 4.96
N SER A 181 18.40 -3.85 5.75
CA SER A 181 17.73 -4.86 6.57
C SER A 181 16.27 -4.92 6.16
N HIS A 182 15.85 -6.10 5.72
CA HIS A 182 14.52 -6.35 5.17
C HIS A 182 13.69 -7.08 6.23
N TYR A 183 12.70 -6.39 6.78
CA TYR A 183 11.76 -6.95 7.75
C TYR A 183 10.45 -7.30 7.05
N PHE A 184 10.12 -8.58 6.98
CA PHE A 184 8.87 -9.09 6.42
C PHE A 184 7.86 -9.31 7.54
N PHE A 185 6.77 -8.57 7.52
CA PHE A 185 5.68 -8.64 8.49
C PHE A 185 4.53 -9.45 7.91
N HIS A 186 4.27 -10.63 8.47
CA HIS A 186 3.20 -11.51 8.00
C HIS A 186 1.93 -11.33 8.84
N SER A 187 0.99 -10.52 8.35
CA SER A 187 -0.25 -10.11 9.05
C SER A 187 -1.52 -10.83 8.55
N LEU A 188 -1.56 -11.21 7.26
CA LEU A 188 -2.67 -11.96 6.63
C LEU A 188 -4.04 -11.25 6.71
N ILE A 189 -4.05 -9.91 6.56
CA ILE A 189 -5.27 -9.07 6.63
C ILE A 189 -5.72 -8.47 5.29
N GLY A 190 -5.03 -8.77 4.19
CA GLY A 190 -5.34 -8.23 2.85
C GLY A 190 -4.60 -6.93 2.55
N ARG A 191 -4.42 -6.62 1.26
CA ARG A 191 -3.49 -5.57 0.81
C ARG A 191 -3.86 -4.17 1.28
N SER A 192 -5.12 -3.76 1.18
CA SER A 192 -5.56 -2.42 1.60
C SER A 192 -5.41 -2.20 3.11
N ALA A 193 -5.59 -3.25 3.91
CA ALA A 193 -5.37 -3.21 5.35
C ALA A 193 -3.86 -3.22 5.68
N ASN A 194 -3.07 -4.00 4.94
CA ASN A 194 -1.60 -4.00 5.06
C ASN A 194 -0.99 -2.66 4.67
N ASP A 195 -1.54 -1.98 3.66
CA ASP A 195 -1.10 -0.64 3.27
C ASP A 195 -1.31 0.33 4.45
N ALA A 196 -2.52 0.39 5.01
CA ALA A 196 -2.82 1.21 6.19
C ALA A 196 -1.90 0.89 7.38
N LEU A 197 -1.76 -0.41 7.70
CA LEU A 197 -0.91 -0.90 8.78
C LEU A 197 0.56 -0.51 8.57
N SER A 198 1.08 -0.72 7.36
CA SER A 198 2.46 -0.41 7.02
C SER A 198 2.78 1.07 7.13
N ARG A 199 1.82 1.96 6.80
CA ARG A 199 1.97 3.42 6.95
C ARG A 199 2.04 3.83 8.42
N ILE A 200 1.18 3.25 9.26
CA ILE A 200 1.20 3.48 10.72
C ILE A 200 2.54 3.04 11.30
N VAL A 201 2.98 1.82 10.98
CA VAL A 201 4.23 1.26 11.48
C VAL A 201 5.43 2.06 10.96
N ALA A 202 5.50 2.37 9.67
CA ALA A 202 6.59 3.16 9.10
C ALA A 202 6.66 4.57 9.69
N TRP A 203 5.52 5.20 9.97
CA TRP A 203 5.47 6.48 10.68
C TRP A 203 6.08 6.36 12.08
N ARG A 204 5.73 5.33 12.84
CA ARG A 204 6.27 5.11 14.19
C ARG A 204 7.75 4.78 14.19
N VAL A 205 8.24 4.03 13.21
CA VAL A 205 9.68 3.78 13.02
C VAL A 205 10.41 5.10 12.79
N LYS A 206 9.87 5.96 11.92
CA LYS A 206 10.43 7.29 11.63
C LYS A 206 10.47 8.17 12.89
N GLU A 207 9.41 8.21 13.68
CA GLU A 207 9.35 9.02 14.90
C GLU A 207 10.31 8.50 15.99
N ARG A 208 10.57 7.19 16.04
CA ARG A 208 11.45 6.58 17.05
C ARG A 208 12.93 6.70 16.73
N ILE A 209 13.32 6.33 15.51
CA ILE A 209 14.74 6.15 15.14
C ILE A 209 15.18 7.13 14.04
N GLY A 210 14.22 7.80 13.41
CA GLY A 210 14.50 8.64 12.24
C GLY A 210 14.73 7.82 10.97
N GLY A 211 14.92 8.55 9.87
CA GLY A 211 15.04 7.97 8.54
C GLY A 211 13.70 7.50 7.97
N ASN A 212 13.65 7.35 6.63
CA ASN A 212 12.48 6.85 5.94
C ASN A 212 12.63 5.35 5.71
N ALA A 213 11.58 4.58 6.01
CA ALA A 213 11.48 3.18 5.62
C ALA A 213 10.97 3.08 4.18
N LEU A 214 11.56 2.20 3.38
CA LEU A 214 10.94 1.81 2.11
C LEU A 214 9.93 0.71 2.38
N VAL A 215 8.71 0.88 1.85
CA VAL A 215 7.58 0.01 2.14
C VAL A 215 7.18 -0.72 0.86
N THR A 216 7.04 -2.04 0.94
CA THR A 216 6.42 -2.86 -0.12
C THR A 216 5.28 -3.65 0.48
N ILE A 217 4.13 -3.66 -0.19
CA ILE A 217 2.88 -4.21 0.37
C ILE A 217 2.41 -5.36 -0.52
N ASP A 218 1.91 -6.41 0.10
CA ASP A 218 1.25 -7.54 -0.55
C ASP A 218 -0.05 -7.90 0.20
N ASP A 219 -0.80 -8.85 -0.34
CA ASP A 219 -2.04 -9.35 0.23
C ASP A 219 -1.83 -10.03 1.61
N TYR A 220 -0.66 -10.64 1.82
CA TYR A 220 -0.37 -11.43 3.03
C TYR A 220 0.45 -10.70 4.09
N GLY A 221 1.01 -9.54 3.75
CA GLY A 221 1.88 -8.79 4.65
C GLY A 221 2.49 -7.56 4.00
N PHE A 222 3.54 -7.06 4.62
CA PHE A 222 4.34 -5.97 4.06
C PHE A 222 5.82 -6.13 4.43
N LEU A 223 6.69 -5.51 3.64
CA LEU A 223 8.12 -5.45 3.83
C LEU A 223 8.51 -4.01 4.18
N LEU A 224 9.25 -3.85 5.27
CA LEU A 224 10.00 -2.63 5.56
C LEU A 224 11.48 -2.88 5.26
N THR A 225 12.03 -2.11 4.33
CA THR A 225 13.46 -2.06 4.09
C THR A 225 14.05 -0.86 4.80
N LEU A 226 14.95 -1.16 5.73
CA LEU A 226 15.57 -0.21 6.64
C LEU A 226 17.09 -0.15 6.45
N ARG A 227 17.70 0.97 6.84
CA ARG A 227 19.16 1.05 6.99
C ARG A 227 19.60 0.27 8.23
N ARG A 228 20.86 -0.18 8.25
CA ARG A 228 21.42 -0.95 9.38
C ARG A 228 21.24 -0.29 10.75
N PHE A 229 21.38 1.04 10.83
CA PHE A 229 21.22 1.76 12.09
C PHE A 229 19.76 1.84 12.58
N GLN A 230 18.79 1.51 11.73
CA GLN A 230 17.36 1.49 12.05
C GLN A 230 16.88 0.09 12.48
N GLU A 231 17.77 -0.89 12.59
CA GLU A 231 17.41 -2.21 13.10
C GLU A 231 16.91 -2.13 14.55
N MET A 232 15.89 -2.93 14.86
CA MET A 232 15.22 -2.92 16.16
C MET A 232 15.01 -4.34 16.67
N PRO A 233 15.10 -4.54 17.99
CA PRO A 233 14.71 -5.80 18.61
C PRO A 233 13.18 -5.98 18.58
N LEU A 234 12.72 -7.19 18.91
CA LEU A 234 11.30 -7.55 18.86
C LEU A 234 10.43 -6.67 19.76
N GLU A 235 10.95 -6.26 20.92
CA GLU A 235 10.25 -5.44 21.91
C GLU A 235 9.89 -4.07 21.32
N GLU A 236 10.80 -3.45 20.60
CA GLU A 236 10.57 -2.17 19.91
C GLU A 236 9.56 -2.33 18.77
N TRP A 237 9.64 -3.44 18.02
CA TRP A 237 8.63 -3.76 17.00
C TRP A 237 7.23 -3.90 17.61
N ARG A 238 7.09 -4.54 18.77
CA ARG A 238 5.78 -4.64 19.45
C ARG A 238 5.20 -3.27 19.77
N ILE A 239 6.05 -2.31 20.16
CA ILE A 239 5.59 -0.95 20.47
C ILE A 239 5.10 -0.24 19.20
N CYS A 240 5.77 -0.44 18.06
CA CYS A 240 5.32 0.08 16.76
C CYS A 240 3.95 -0.46 16.32
N PHE A 241 3.45 -1.54 16.92
CA PHE A 241 2.14 -2.15 16.63
C PHE A 241 1.09 -1.92 17.73
N LEU A 242 1.29 -0.99 18.65
CA LEU A 242 0.27 -0.65 19.64
C LEU A 242 -0.96 -0.01 19.00
N ARG A 243 -2.16 -0.36 19.47
CA ARG A 243 -3.40 0.26 18.97
C ARG A 243 -3.51 1.76 19.28
N ASN A 244 -2.96 2.19 20.42
CA ASN A 244 -3.08 3.57 20.88
C ASN A 244 -2.45 4.55 19.88
N GLY A 245 -3.17 5.62 19.55
CA GLY A 245 -2.71 6.68 18.64
C GLY A 245 -2.71 6.33 17.15
N ALA A 246 -3.13 5.12 16.75
CA ALA A 246 -3.02 4.65 15.37
C ALA A 246 -3.74 5.54 14.34
N GLU A 247 -4.90 6.12 14.69
CA GLU A 247 -5.63 7.04 13.82
C GLU A 247 -4.82 8.31 13.54
N GLN A 248 -4.18 8.86 14.57
CA GLN A 248 -3.38 10.06 14.45
C GLN A 248 -2.08 9.78 13.69
N ASP A 249 -1.48 8.61 13.89
CA ASP A 249 -0.32 8.14 13.14
C ASP A 249 -0.65 7.96 11.66
N LEU A 250 -1.78 7.32 11.34
CA LEU A 250 -2.24 7.18 9.95
C LEU A 250 -2.54 8.54 9.32
N LYS A 251 -3.25 9.42 10.03
CA LYS A 251 -3.51 10.80 9.57
C LYS A 251 -2.20 11.53 9.28
N SER A 252 -1.19 11.37 10.13
CA SER A 252 0.13 11.99 9.95
C SER A 252 0.90 11.40 8.78
N ALA A 253 0.88 10.08 8.60
CA ALA A 253 1.46 9.40 7.44
C ALA A 253 0.79 9.83 6.13
N LEU A 254 -0.52 10.11 6.16
CA LEU A 254 -1.29 10.52 4.99
C LEU A 254 -1.14 12.01 4.61
N ARG A 255 -0.74 12.88 5.54
CA ARG A 255 -0.62 14.34 5.30
C ARG A 255 0.28 14.71 4.11
N GLY A 256 1.34 13.94 3.88
CA GLY A 256 2.27 14.13 2.75
C GLY A 256 2.00 13.23 1.55
N SER A 257 0.98 12.36 1.63
CA SER A 257 0.71 11.36 0.60
C SER A 257 -0.05 11.95 -0.59
N GLN A 258 0.20 11.40 -1.78
CA GLN A 258 -0.56 11.78 -2.96
C GLN A 258 -2.01 11.26 -2.89
N LEU A 259 -2.25 10.17 -2.17
CA LEU A 259 -3.57 9.60 -1.98
C LEU A 259 -4.61 10.63 -1.52
N VAL A 260 -4.31 11.42 -0.47
CA VAL A 260 -5.26 12.40 0.07
C VAL A 260 -5.48 13.56 -0.89
N LYS A 261 -4.43 14.07 -1.53
CA LYS A 261 -4.55 15.14 -2.54
C LYS A 261 -5.47 14.71 -3.68
N TRP A 262 -5.37 13.46 -4.11
CA TRP A 262 -6.24 12.88 -5.12
C TRP A 262 -7.68 12.72 -4.65
N GLN A 263 -7.91 12.18 -3.44
CA GLN A 263 -9.26 12.10 -2.88
C GLN A 263 -9.90 13.48 -2.77
N PHE A 264 -9.12 14.46 -2.33
CA PHE A 264 -9.58 15.83 -2.20
C PHE A 264 -10.05 16.39 -3.53
N ARG A 265 -9.43 16.05 -4.67
CA ARG A 265 -9.95 16.46 -5.98
C ARG A 265 -11.36 15.92 -6.23
N GLY A 266 -11.59 14.63 -6.00
CA GLY A 266 -12.90 14.01 -6.17
C GLY A 266 -13.96 14.63 -5.25
N VAL A 267 -13.60 14.83 -3.98
CA VAL A 267 -14.45 15.45 -2.96
C VAL A 267 -14.72 16.92 -3.27
N ALA A 268 -13.72 17.69 -3.70
CA ALA A 268 -13.88 19.09 -4.07
C ALA A 268 -14.76 19.26 -5.32
N GLN A 269 -14.72 18.31 -6.24
CA GLN A 269 -15.63 18.29 -7.39
C GLN A 269 -17.06 17.95 -6.98
N THR A 270 -17.23 16.90 -6.18
CA THR A 270 -18.55 16.46 -5.70
C THR A 270 -19.19 17.52 -4.79
N GLY A 271 -18.40 18.17 -3.95
CA GLY A 271 -18.79 19.30 -3.11
C GLY A 271 -18.96 20.63 -3.87
N LEU A 272 -18.86 20.63 -5.20
CA LEU A 272 -18.99 21.80 -6.08
C LEU A 272 -18.02 22.95 -5.76
N MET A 273 -16.93 22.67 -5.05
CA MET A 273 -15.87 23.65 -4.79
C MET A 273 -15.00 23.84 -6.04
N VAL A 274 -14.86 22.78 -6.84
CA VAL A 274 -14.23 22.79 -8.16
C VAL A 274 -15.21 22.22 -9.20
N PRO A 275 -15.92 23.05 -10.00
CA PRO A 275 -16.86 22.53 -10.99
C PRO A 275 -16.14 21.75 -12.10
N ARG A 276 -16.73 20.63 -12.54
CA ARG A 276 -16.25 19.80 -13.67
C ARG A 276 -16.64 20.42 -15.01
N ASN A 277 -17.88 20.89 -15.09
CA ASN A 277 -18.55 21.44 -16.26
C ASN A 277 -19.02 22.87 -15.95
N LEU A 278 -18.92 23.76 -16.94
CA LEU A 278 -19.40 25.13 -16.84
C LEU A 278 -20.63 25.33 -17.75
N PRO A 279 -21.73 25.91 -17.27
CA PRO A 279 -22.88 26.24 -18.11
C PRO A 279 -22.53 27.37 -19.10
N GLY A 280 -22.62 27.12 -20.41
CA GLY A 280 -22.37 28.10 -21.49
C GLY A 280 -21.08 27.89 -22.29
N ARG A 281 -20.90 28.64 -23.39
CA ARG A 281 -19.81 28.45 -24.38
C ARG A 281 -18.45 28.26 -23.70
N GLN A 282 -17.73 27.22 -24.13
CA GLN A 282 -16.35 26.84 -23.78
C GLN A 282 -15.27 27.92 -24.02
N ARG A 283 -15.62 29.20 -24.21
CA ARG A 283 -14.67 30.25 -24.58
C ARG A 283 -14.13 31.00 -23.36
N GLU A 284 -12.82 30.87 -23.19
CA GLU A 284 -11.93 31.85 -22.57
C GLU A 284 -12.06 32.16 -21.07
N VAL A 285 -12.43 31.19 -20.24
CA VAL A 285 -12.14 31.29 -18.80
C VAL A 285 -10.78 30.66 -18.50
N ARG A 286 -9.73 31.33 -19.00
CA ARG A 286 -8.35 31.21 -18.52
C ARG A 286 -8.20 31.83 -17.11
N GLN A 287 -9.29 32.43 -16.60
CA GLN A 287 -9.39 33.11 -15.32
C GLN A 287 -9.68 32.13 -14.18
N LEU A 288 -8.69 32.01 -13.28
CA LEU A 288 -8.80 31.45 -11.93
C LEU A 288 -9.58 30.13 -11.82
N ARG A 289 -9.15 29.12 -12.59
CA ARG A 289 -9.26 27.76 -12.07
C ARG A 289 -8.36 27.69 -10.85
N TRP A 290 -8.93 27.83 -9.65
CA TRP A 290 -8.22 27.38 -8.47
C TRP A 290 -7.93 25.90 -8.68
N SER A 291 -6.66 25.55 -8.81
CA SER A 291 -6.27 24.15 -8.85
C SER A 291 -6.80 23.52 -7.57
N GLY A 292 -7.43 22.34 -7.66
CA GLY A 292 -7.84 21.58 -6.48
C GLY A 292 -6.66 21.39 -5.52
N GLU A 293 -5.44 21.39 -6.05
CA GLU A 293 -4.20 21.38 -5.30
C GLU A 293 -3.93 22.67 -4.51
N VAL A 294 -4.17 23.85 -5.09
CA VAL A 294 -4.01 25.13 -4.36
C VAL A 294 -5.05 25.20 -3.24
N LEU A 295 -6.30 24.80 -3.51
CA LEU A 295 -7.33 24.71 -2.48
C LEU A 295 -6.95 23.72 -1.39
N PHE A 296 -6.40 22.55 -1.75
CA PHE A 296 -5.92 21.57 -0.80
C PHE A 296 -4.84 22.16 0.11
N ARG A 297 -3.80 22.80 -0.45
CA ARG A 297 -2.71 23.41 0.33
C ARG A 297 -3.25 24.50 1.28
N VAL A 298 -4.08 25.41 0.77
CA VAL A 298 -4.67 26.51 1.57
C VAL A 298 -5.53 25.97 2.71
N LEU A 299 -6.40 24.99 2.45
CA LEU A 299 -7.22 24.39 3.51
C LEU A 299 -6.36 23.61 4.51
N GLN A 300 -5.34 22.88 4.04
CA GLN A 300 -4.45 22.13 4.92
C GLN A 300 -3.70 23.06 5.88
N GLU A 301 -3.27 24.25 5.43
CA GLU A 301 -2.53 25.23 6.22
C GLU A 301 -3.43 26.08 7.13
N HIS A 302 -4.61 26.47 6.65
CA HIS A 302 -5.44 27.48 7.33
C HIS A 302 -6.76 26.94 7.92
N GLU A 303 -7.33 25.88 7.36
CA GLU A 303 -8.63 25.32 7.76
C GLU A 303 -8.58 23.77 7.77
N PRO A 304 -7.74 23.13 8.62
CA PRO A 304 -7.53 21.68 8.60
C PRO A 304 -8.80 20.87 8.91
N GLU A 305 -9.78 21.49 9.57
CA GLU A 305 -11.08 20.91 9.90
C GLU A 305 -12.16 21.20 8.85
N HIS A 306 -11.79 21.76 7.69
CA HIS A 306 -12.74 22.01 6.61
C HIS A 306 -13.42 20.70 6.17
N PRO A 307 -14.77 20.64 6.05
CA PRO A 307 -15.49 19.38 5.84
C PRO A 307 -15.02 18.57 4.62
N LEU A 308 -14.71 19.23 3.51
CA LEU A 308 -14.19 18.56 2.30
C LEU A 308 -12.78 17.98 2.49
N LEU A 309 -11.97 18.58 3.35
CA LEU A 309 -10.64 18.05 3.67
C LEU A 309 -10.78 16.84 4.60
N VAL A 310 -11.61 16.95 5.63
CA VAL A 310 -11.95 15.83 6.55
C VAL A 310 -12.50 14.63 5.76
N GLU A 311 -13.41 14.87 4.82
CA GLU A 311 -13.96 13.83 3.95
C GLU A 311 -12.91 13.22 3.04
N ALA A 312 -11.96 13.99 2.52
CA ALA A 312 -10.85 13.46 1.70
C ALA A 312 -9.95 12.51 2.50
N TYR A 313 -9.61 12.86 3.74
CA TYR A 313 -8.89 11.94 4.64
C TYR A 313 -9.71 10.71 4.96
N ARG A 314 -11.01 10.86 5.21
CA ARG A 314 -11.92 9.74 5.47
C ARG A 314 -11.99 8.79 4.28
N GLN A 315 -12.18 9.29 3.06
CA GLN A 315 -12.19 8.46 1.85
C GLN A 315 -10.84 7.79 1.60
N ALA A 316 -9.72 8.49 1.82
CA ALA A 316 -8.39 7.88 1.70
C ALA A 316 -8.24 6.69 2.66
N ALA A 317 -8.63 6.87 3.92
CA ALA A 317 -8.52 5.86 4.96
C ALA A 317 -9.49 4.67 4.82
N HIS A 318 -10.64 4.83 4.15
CA HIS A 318 -11.68 3.80 4.07
C HIS A 318 -11.93 3.23 2.66
N THR A 319 -11.74 4.02 1.60
CA THR A 319 -12.07 3.61 0.23
C THR A 319 -10.87 2.98 -0.46
N PHE A 320 -9.68 3.53 -0.25
CA PHE A 320 -8.43 3.01 -0.82
C PHE A 320 -7.70 2.12 0.18
N LEU A 321 -7.63 2.60 1.40
CA LEU A 321 -7.14 1.85 2.55
C LEU A 321 -8.30 1.15 3.26
N ASP A 322 -7.99 0.06 3.94
CA ASP A 322 -8.90 -0.55 4.92
C ASP A 322 -8.35 -0.27 6.32
N ALA A 323 -8.45 1.00 6.74
CA ALA A 323 -7.90 1.44 8.03
C ALA A 323 -8.58 0.73 9.20
N GLN A 324 -9.88 0.42 9.09
CA GLN A 324 -10.61 -0.28 10.15
C GLN A 324 -10.02 -1.68 10.38
N ALA A 325 -9.81 -2.46 9.31
CA ALA A 325 -9.19 -3.78 9.47
C ALA A 325 -7.76 -3.70 10.01
N ALA A 326 -7.00 -2.65 9.69
CA ALA A 326 -5.69 -2.41 10.28
C ALA A 326 -5.77 -2.08 11.78
N TYR A 327 -6.75 -1.28 12.20
CA TYR A 327 -7.00 -0.99 13.61
C TYR A 327 -7.42 -2.22 14.40
N ASP A 328 -8.35 -3.01 13.86
CA ASP A 328 -8.79 -4.26 14.46
C ASP A 328 -7.61 -5.24 14.61
N PHE A 329 -6.70 -5.26 13.63
CA PHE A 329 -5.45 -6.03 13.71
C PHE A 329 -4.53 -5.51 14.82
N LEU A 330 -4.29 -4.19 14.92
CA LEU A 330 -3.45 -3.60 15.97
C LEU A 330 -4.00 -3.87 17.38
N GLU A 331 -5.32 -3.98 17.52
CA GLU A 331 -5.95 -4.38 18.77
C GLU A 331 -5.71 -5.87 19.08
N ALA A 332 -5.94 -6.74 18.10
CA ALA A 332 -5.78 -8.19 18.26
C ALA A 332 -4.32 -8.64 18.45
N VAL A 333 -3.38 -8.04 17.70
CA VAL A 333 -1.97 -8.48 17.62
C VAL A 333 -1.23 -8.35 18.95
N SER A 334 -1.71 -7.50 19.86
CA SER A 334 -1.20 -7.38 21.24
C SER A 334 -1.17 -8.73 21.98
N ASN A 335 -2.11 -9.62 21.66
CA ASN A 335 -2.31 -10.93 22.27
C ASN A 335 -1.76 -12.10 21.43
N PHE A 336 -1.03 -11.82 20.35
CA PHE A 336 -0.48 -12.85 19.47
C PHE A 336 0.82 -13.41 20.03
N ASP A 337 1.22 -14.61 19.57
CA ASP A 337 2.60 -15.07 19.75
C ASP A 337 3.50 -14.34 18.75
N TRP A 338 4.43 -13.53 19.26
CA TRP A 338 5.36 -12.75 18.44
C TRP A 338 6.65 -13.51 18.25
N LYS A 339 7.11 -13.61 17.00
CA LYS A 339 8.40 -14.20 16.64
C LYS A 339 9.14 -13.25 15.70
N LEU A 340 10.38 -12.92 16.05
CA LEU A 340 11.34 -12.33 15.14
C LEU A 340 12.38 -13.40 14.79
N ARG A 341 12.47 -13.78 13.52
CA ARG A 341 13.43 -14.76 13.03
C ARG A 341 14.40 -14.12 12.06
N GLU A 342 15.67 -14.13 12.41
CA GLU A 342 16.72 -13.81 11.46
C GLU A 342 16.95 -15.00 10.52
N LEU A 343 16.95 -14.74 9.22
CA LEU A 343 17.08 -15.75 8.19
C LEU A 343 18.32 -15.49 7.32
N ALA A 344 19.04 -16.56 7.00
CA ALA A 344 20.18 -16.51 6.08
C ALA A 344 19.77 -16.32 4.61
N ALA A 345 18.50 -16.59 4.28
CA ALA A 345 17.92 -16.39 2.97
C ALA A 345 16.46 -15.96 3.12
N VAL A 346 15.89 -15.32 2.09
CA VAL A 346 14.49 -14.91 2.11
C VAL A 346 13.58 -16.14 2.03
N SER A 347 12.56 -16.19 2.90
CA SER A 347 11.68 -17.36 3.02
C SER A 347 10.74 -17.50 1.80
N PRO A 348 10.23 -18.72 1.50
CA PRO A 348 9.25 -18.92 0.43
C PRO A 348 8.00 -18.04 0.50
N PHE A 349 7.54 -17.66 1.69
CA PHE A 349 6.40 -16.73 1.84
C PHE A 349 6.79 -15.25 1.80
N ALA A 350 8.03 -14.90 2.15
CA ALA A 350 8.56 -13.56 1.96
C ALA A 350 8.98 -13.29 0.51
N PHE A 351 9.18 -14.34 -0.29
CA PHE A 351 9.68 -14.20 -1.66
C PHE A 351 8.83 -13.29 -2.56
N PRO A 352 7.49 -13.40 -2.64
CA PRO A 352 6.69 -12.51 -3.49
C PRO A 352 6.83 -11.03 -3.12
N LEU A 353 6.92 -10.73 -1.81
CA LEU A 353 7.20 -9.39 -1.29
C LEU A 353 8.60 -8.91 -1.72
N TYR A 354 9.62 -9.77 -1.63
CA TYR A 354 11.00 -9.42 -1.94
C TYR A 354 11.29 -9.36 -3.45
N ALA A 355 10.69 -10.22 -4.24
CA ALA A 355 10.83 -10.25 -5.69
C ALA A 355 10.41 -8.91 -6.32
N SER A 356 9.43 -8.24 -5.70
CA SER A 356 9.00 -6.90 -6.10
C SER A 356 10.12 -5.86 -5.93
N VAL A 357 11.05 -6.06 -4.97
CA VAL A 357 12.23 -5.22 -4.74
C VAL A 357 13.40 -5.62 -5.65
N ILE A 358 13.72 -6.91 -5.77
CA ILE A 358 14.88 -7.38 -6.58
C ILE A 358 14.72 -6.99 -8.05
N LYS A 359 13.51 -7.17 -8.60
CA LYS A 359 13.19 -6.99 -10.03
C LYS A 359 13.51 -5.60 -10.55
N GLU A 360 13.61 -4.60 -9.67
CA GLU A 360 13.91 -3.23 -10.05
C GLU A 360 15.41 -2.96 -10.23
N SER A 361 16.27 -3.81 -9.66
CA SER A 361 17.73 -3.73 -9.87
C SER A 361 18.17 -4.40 -11.18
N MET A 362 17.37 -5.34 -11.72
CA MET A 362 17.72 -6.16 -12.89
C MET A 362 16.88 -5.76 -14.12
N MET A 363 17.23 -4.65 -14.79
CA MET A 363 16.52 -4.16 -15.98
C MET A 363 16.87 -4.85 -17.31
N LEU A 364 17.54 -6.02 -17.29
CA LEU A 364 18.13 -6.62 -18.50
C LEU A 364 17.51 -7.95 -18.96
N GLU A 365 16.68 -8.61 -18.15
CA GLU A 365 16.04 -9.90 -18.49
C GLU A 365 14.51 -9.79 -18.61
N ASP A 366 13.88 -10.77 -19.28
CA ASP A 366 12.43 -10.92 -19.27
C ASP A 366 11.91 -11.09 -17.81
N PRO A 367 10.96 -10.25 -17.38
CA PRO A 367 10.39 -10.26 -16.04
C PRO A 367 9.94 -11.60 -15.47
N ALA A 368 9.43 -12.52 -16.28
CA ALA A 368 8.95 -13.82 -15.83
C ALA A 368 10.11 -14.80 -15.64
N ALA A 369 11.02 -14.85 -16.62
CA ALA A 369 12.23 -15.67 -16.55
C ALA A 369 13.15 -15.28 -15.38
N ALA A 370 13.30 -13.98 -15.09
CA ALA A 370 14.09 -13.51 -13.96
C ALA A 370 13.49 -13.95 -12.61
N ILE A 371 12.16 -13.86 -12.45
CA ILE A 371 11.48 -14.33 -11.24
C ILE A 371 11.64 -15.84 -11.08
N ASP A 372 11.48 -16.60 -12.17
CA ASP A 372 11.61 -18.05 -12.13
C ASP A 372 13.03 -18.47 -11.75
N ARG A 373 14.07 -17.83 -12.33
CA ARG A 373 15.46 -18.07 -11.95
C ARG A 373 15.72 -17.73 -10.48
N ILE A 374 15.32 -16.56 -10.01
CA ILE A 374 15.52 -16.14 -8.61
C ILE A 374 14.75 -17.07 -7.67
N TYR A 375 13.54 -17.48 -8.03
CA TYR A 375 12.76 -18.46 -7.28
C TYR A 375 13.55 -19.76 -7.12
N HIS A 376 14.06 -20.33 -8.21
CA HIS A 376 14.85 -21.56 -8.16
C HIS A 376 16.16 -21.39 -7.37
N GLU A 377 16.88 -20.27 -7.55
CA GLU A 377 18.09 -19.95 -6.79
C GLU A 377 17.81 -19.85 -5.29
N MET A 378 16.72 -19.18 -4.90
CA MET A 378 16.34 -19.03 -3.51
C MET A 378 15.85 -20.34 -2.89
N PHE A 379 15.06 -21.14 -3.63
CA PHE A 379 14.69 -22.48 -3.18
C PHE A 379 15.93 -23.36 -2.97
N ALA A 380 16.91 -23.30 -3.89
CA ALA A 380 18.17 -23.99 -3.72
C ALA A 380 18.97 -23.48 -2.50
N GLN A 381 18.96 -22.17 -2.22
CA GLN A 381 19.56 -21.61 -1.00
C GLN A 381 18.90 -22.15 0.27
N VAL A 382 17.56 -22.20 0.31
CA VAL A 382 16.81 -22.78 1.44
C VAL A 382 17.20 -24.25 1.64
N GLU A 383 17.32 -25.04 0.56
CA GLU A 383 17.76 -26.43 0.64
C GLU A 383 19.21 -26.58 1.14
N ASN A 384 20.12 -25.72 0.67
CA ASN A 384 21.53 -25.74 1.05
C ASN A 384 21.74 -25.35 2.52
N VAL A 385 21.04 -24.32 3.02
CA VAL A 385 21.07 -23.94 4.44
C VAL A 385 20.59 -25.10 5.31
N THR A 386 19.55 -25.81 4.87
CA THR A 386 19.03 -26.98 5.59
C THR A 386 20.07 -28.11 5.66
N ARG A 387 20.77 -28.39 4.55
CA ARG A 387 21.83 -29.42 4.52
C ARG A 387 22.99 -29.07 5.45
N ALA A 388 23.46 -27.82 5.45
CA ALA A 388 24.53 -27.37 6.33
C ALA A 388 24.17 -27.53 7.82
N ALA A 389 22.93 -27.22 8.20
CA ALA A 389 22.44 -27.39 9.57
C ALA A 389 22.23 -28.85 10.01
N THR A 390 22.20 -29.81 9.09
CA THR A 390 22.02 -31.25 9.42
C THR A 390 23.36 -31.99 9.52
N VAL A 391 24.44 -31.41 9.01
CA VAL A 391 25.81 -31.97 9.03
C VAL A 391 26.66 -31.36 10.15
N SER A 392 26.18 -30.28 10.77
CA SER A 392 26.72 -29.65 11.99
C SER A 392 26.07 -30.25 13.22
#